data_AF-A0A2T2S2L8-F1
#
_entry.id   AF-A0A2T2S2L8-F1
#
_cell.length_a   1.000
_cell.length_b   1.000
_cell.length_c   1.000
_cell.angle_alpha   90.00
_cell.angle_beta   90.00
_cell.angle_gamma   90.00
#
_symmetry.space_group_name_H-M   'P 1'
#
loop_
_entity.id
_entity.type
_entity.pdbx_description
1 polymer ?
#
loop_
_entity_poly.entity_id
_entity_poly.type
_entity_poly.pdbx_seq_one_letter_code
_entity_poly.pdbx_strand_id
1 'polypeptide(L)'
;MDATDSRQVLLQAAQGNRIAPSELQAAIAALERQPSAQASNLEGEWRSFWTSGTARAQQLGLPTQRLAGCIRQRFKTAQHWLETELDWGWGYLRASGPFELTERQRIRFTFAQLALKLGPLPAVRIPLGQRARGWLQTTYLDAQVHIERGDRGGVAAYVRAAS
;
A
#
# COMPACT_ATOMS: atom_id res chain seq x y z
N MET A 1 -4.57 -20.84 11.83
CA MET A 1 -5.43 -19.66 11.88
C MET A 1 -6.29 -19.68 10.64
N ASP A 2 -7.60 -19.55 10.79
CA ASP A 2 -8.50 -19.49 9.64
C ASP A 2 -8.53 -18.07 9.03
N ALA A 3 -9.27 -17.89 7.94
CA ALA A 3 -9.33 -16.62 7.22
C ALA A 3 -10.00 -15.50 8.04
N THR A 4 -11.01 -15.83 8.83
CA THR A 4 -11.77 -14.85 9.63
C THR A 4 -10.89 -14.30 10.75
N ASP A 5 -10.23 -15.19 11.49
CA ASP A 5 -9.29 -14.82 12.54
C ASP A 5 -8.15 -13.96 11.97
N SER A 6 -7.58 -14.39 10.84
CA SER A 6 -6.48 -13.67 10.19
C SER A 6 -6.89 -12.25 9.75
N ARG A 7 -8.11 -12.11 9.21
CA ARG A 7 -8.65 -10.80 8.86
C ARG A 7 -8.83 -9.92 10.09
N GLN A 8 -9.36 -10.46 11.19
CA GLN A 8 -9.53 -9.71 12.43
C GLN A 8 -8.20 -9.21 13.01
N VAL A 9 -7.14 -10.03 12.96
CA VAL A 9 -5.78 -9.61 13.35
C VAL A 9 -5.34 -8.36 12.56
N LEU A 10 -5.53 -8.35 11.24
CA LEU A 10 -5.16 -7.20 10.41
C LEU A 10 -6.01 -5.96 10.72
N LEU A 11 -7.32 -6.12 10.94
CA LEU A 11 -8.22 -5.02 11.28
C LEU A 11 -7.87 -4.42 12.65
N GLN A 12 -7.57 -5.25 13.64
CA GLN A 12 -7.12 -4.80 14.96
C GLN A 12 -5.79 -4.03 14.86
N ALA A 13 -4.82 -4.54 14.10
CA ALA A 13 -3.57 -3.84 13.84
C ALA A 13 -3.81 -2.46 13.20
N ALA A 14 -4.73 -2.38 12.24
CA ALA A 14 -5.10 -1.13 11.56
C ALA A 14 -5.81 -0.10 12.47
N GLN A 15 -6.45 -0.57 13.54
CA GLN A 15 -7.02 0.26 14.60
C GLN A 15 -5.95 0.73 15.61
N GLY A 16 -4.70 0.28 15.48
CA GLY A 16 -3.60 0.66 16.35
C GLY A 16 -3.39 -0.27 17.55
N ASN A 17 -4.10 -1.40 17.61
CA ASN A 17 -3.85 -2.41 18.62
C ASN A 17 -2.45 -3.01 18.44
N ARG A 18 -1.78 -3.32 19.56
CA ARG A 18 -0.47 -3.96 19.54
C ARG A 18 -0.64 -5.44 19.21
N ILE A 19 -0.22 -5.83 18.01
CA ILE A 19 -0.18 -7.21 17.54
C ILE A 19 1.29 -7.65 17.46
N ALA A 20 1.58 -8.89 17.85
CA ALA A 20 2.95 -9.41 17.74
C ALA A 20 3.37 -9.49 16.26
N PRO A 21 4.62 -9.14 15.90
CA PRO A 21 5.06 -9.20 14.50
C PRO A 21 4.88 -10.57 13.85
N SER A 22 5.10 -11.65 14.59
CA SER A 22 4.91 -13.03 14.13
C SER A 22 3.44 -13.36 13.86
N GLU A 23 2.54 -12.88 14.70
CA GLU A 23 1.09 -13.07 14.55
C GLU A 23 0.57 -12.32 13.32
N LEU A 24 1.00 -11.07 13.12
CA LEU A 24 0.63 -10.29 11.94
C LEU A 24 1.17 -10.92 10.64
N GLN A 25 2.41 -11.41 10.65
CA GLN A 25 2.99 -12.13 9.51
C GLN A 25 2.24 -13.44 9.22
N ALA A 26 1.87 -14.19 10.26
CA ALA A 26 1.08 -15.40 10.11
C ALA A 26 -0.31 -15.12 9.53
N ALA A 27 -0.95 -14.01 9.94
CA ALA A 27 -2.24 -13.57 9.41
C ALA A 27 -2.15 -13.17 7.94
N ILE A 28 -1.13 -12.39 7.56
CA ILE A 28 -0.86 -12.05 6.16
C ILE A 28 -0.69 -13.32 5.33
N ALA A 29 0.18 -14.24 5.77
CA ALA A 29 0.44 -15.48 5.05
C ALA A 29 -0.80 -16.40 4.95
N ALA A 30 -1.70 -16.37 5.94
CA ALA A 30 -2.94 -17.13 5.91
C ALA A 30 -3.95 -16.54 4.90
N LEU A 31 -4.06 -15.20 4.83
CA LEU A 31 -4.94 -14.52 3.86
C LEU A 31 -4.44 -14.65 2.42
N GLU A 32 -3.12 -14.59 2.18
CA GLU A 32 -2.55 -14.78 0.83
C GLU A 32 -2.79 -16.19 0.23
N ARG A 33 -3.23 -17.16 1.05
CA ARG A 33 -3.65 -18.49 0.58
C ARG A 33 -5.14 -18.57 0.23
N GLN A 34 -5.91 -17.53 0.55
CA GLN A 34 -7.34 -17.49 0.28
C GLN A 34 -7.62 -17.01 -1.15
N PRO A 35 -8.83 -17.28 -1.70
CA PRO A 35 -9.29 -16.62 -2.90
C PRO A 35 -9.22 -15.09 -2.75
N SER A 36 -8.63 -14.42 -3.72
CA SER A 36 -8.53 -12.96 -3.78
C SER A 36 -9.54 -12.41 -4.77
N ALA A 37 -10.19 -11.30 -4.44
CA ALA A 37 -10.92 -10.52 -5.42
C ALA A 37 -9.98 -10.05 -6.56
N GLN A 38 -10.56 -9.68 -7.70
CA GLN A 38 -9.81 -9.14 -8.83
C GLN A 38 -9.29 -7.74 -8.51
N ALA A 39 -8.09 -7.41 -8.95
CA ALA A 39 -7.44 -6.12 -8.76
C ALA A 39 -8.22 -4.96 -9.42
N SER A 40 -9.16 -5.26 -10.34
CA SER A 40 -10.17 -4.30 -10.81
C SER A 40 -11.05 -3.75 -9.68
N ASN A 41 -11.17 -4.46 -8.54
CA ASN A 41 -11.92 -4.02 -7.36
C ASN A 41 -11.12 -3.12 -6.41
N LEU A 42 -9.91 -2.67 -6.82
CA LEU A 42 -9.07 -1.79 -6.00
C LEU A 42 -9.55 -0.34 -5.93
N GLU A 43 -10.56 0.06 -6.73
CA GLU A 43 -11.09 1.42 -6.77
C GLU A 43 -11.24 2.04 -5.37
N GLY A 44 -10.77 3.27 -5.20
CA GLY A 44 -10.88 4.04 -3.96
C GLY A 44 -9.56 4.22 -3.21
N GLU A 45 -9.68 4.70 -1.97
CA GLU A 45 -8.54 4.98 -1.07
C GLU A 45 -8.30 3.82 -0.09
N TRP A 46 -7.03 3.48 0.06
CA TRP A 46 -6.50 2.46 0.95
C TRP A 46 -5.44 3.06 1.86
N ARG A 47 -5.49 2.73 3.13
CA ARG A 47 -4.56 3.22 4.14
C ARG A 47 -3.65 2.11 4.60
N SER A 48 -2.34 2.28 4.43
CA SER A 48 -1.37 1.34 4.96
C SER A 48 -1.32 1.46 6.47
N PHE A 49 -1.35 0.32 7.15
CA PHE A 49 -1.10 0.25 8.59
C PHE A 49 0.16 -0.56 8.92
N TRP A 50 0.70 -1.28 7.92
CA TRP A 50 1.89 -2.09 8.09
C TRP A 50 2.64 -2.29 6.77
N THR A 51 3.97 -2.30 6.84
CA THR A 51 4.84 -2.76 5.76
C THR A 51 6.06 -3.47 6.32
N SER A 52 6.53 -4.49 5.60
CA SER A 52 7.82 -5.13 5.88
C SER A 52 9.01 -4.26 5.48
N GLY A 53 8.80 -3.13 4.79
CA GLY A 53 9.86 -2.37 4.13
C GLY A 53 10.43 -3.11 2.92
N THR A 54 11.32 -2.45 2.16
CA THR A 54 12.00 -3.11 1.03
C THR A 54 12.94 -4.23 1.50
N ALA A 55 13.28 -5.19 0.63
CA ALA A 55 14.23 -6.25 0.96
C ALA A 55 15.57 -5.69 1.49
N ARG A 56 16.05 -4.58 0.90
CA ARG A 56 17.25 -3.89 1.36
C ARG A 56 17.08 -3.28 2.76
N ALA A 57 15.92 -2.69 3.06
CA ALA A 57 15.64 -2.16 4.40
C ALA A 57 15.60 -3.28 5.46
N GLN A 58 15.00 -4.43 5.10
CA GLN A 58 14.96 -5.63 5.94
C GLN A 58 16.38 -6.17 6.22
N GLN A 59 17.23 -6.27 5.19
CA GLN A 59 18.64 -6.69 5.32
C GLN A 59 19.44 -5.77 6.25
N LEU A 60 19.13 -4.48 6.25
CA LEU A 60 19.77 -3.49 7.12
C LEU A 60 19.19 -3.44 8.54
N GLY A 61 18.23 -4.32 8.87
CA GLY A 61 17.56 -4.33 10.17
C GLY A 61 16.80 -3.04 10.45
N LEU A 62 16.49 -2.25 9.42
CA LEU A 62 15.69 -1.04 9.61
C LEU A 62 14.29 -1.49 10.05
N PRO A 63 13.73 -0.86 11.10
CA PRO A 63 12.45 -1.30 11.65
C PRO A 63 11.38 -1.34 10.55
N THR A 64 10.48 -2.31 10.64
CA THR A 64 9.24 -2.32 9.85
C THR A 64 8.45 -1.07 10.21
N GLN A 65 8.60 -0.03 9.39
CA GLN A 65 8.23 1.32 9.78
C GLN A 65 6.72 1.48 9.81
N ARG A 66 6.20 1.72 11.02
CA ARG A 66 5.14 2.71 11.18
C ARG A 66 5.81 4.05 10.81
N LEU A 67 5.69 4.48 9.55
CA LEU A 67 6.22 5.78 9.13
C LEU A 67 5.67 6.86 10.07
N ALA A 68 6.38 7.97 10.25
CA ALA A 68 5.91 9.15 11.01
C ALA A 68 4.72 9.86 10.31
N GLY A 69 4.00 9.15 9.46
CA GLY A 69 2.91 9.59 8.62
C GLY A 69 2.08 8.40 8.16
N CYS A 70 0.97 8.70 7.52
CA CYS A 70 0.02 7.74 6.97
C CYS A 70 0.31 7.54 5.48
N ILE A 71 0.58 6.30 5.05
CA ILE A 71 0.60 6.00 3.61
C ILE A 71 -0.84 5.81 3.15
N ARG A 72 -1.24 6.55 2.12
CA ARG A 72 -2.49 6.38 1.41
C ARG A 72 -2.23 6.00 -0.04
N GLN A 73 -2.93 5.01 -0.52
CA GLN A 73 -2.88 4.56 -1.90
C GLN A 73 -4.27 4.73 -2.51
N ARG A 74 -4.38 5.46 -3.61
CA ARG A 74 -5.64 5.68 -4.30
C ARG A 74 -5.57 5.06 -5.68
N PHE A 75 -6.43 4.08 -5.93
CA PHE A 75 -6.62 3.52 -7.26
C PHE A 75 -7.83 4.17 -7.90
N LYS A 76 -7.61 4.78 -9.06
CA LYS A 76 -8.62 5.34 -9.94
C LYS A 76 -8.67 4.44 -11.17
N THR A 77 -9.33 3.29 -11.03
CA THR A 77 -9.31 2.18 -11.98
C THR A 77 -9.87 2.57 -13.34
N ALA A 78 -10.97 3.34 -13.37
CA ALA A 78 -11.55 3.84 -14.61
C ALA A 78 -10.60 4.78 -15.38
N GLN A 79 -9.74 5.51 -14.67
CA GLN A 79 -8.76 6.42 -15.26
C GLN A 79 -7.37 5.79 -15.41
N HIS A 80 -7.20 4.51 -15.04
CA HIS A 80 -5.90 3.85 -15.02
C HIS A 80 -4.83 4.66 -14.27
N TRP A 81 -5.20 5.26 -13.13
CA TRP A 81 -4.34 6.19 -12.40
C TRP A 81 -4.13 5.77 -10.93
N LEU A 82 -2.87 5.77 -10.50
CA LEU A 82 -2.45 5.41 -9.15
C LEU A 82 -1.84 6.63 -8.46
N GLU A 83 -2.26 6.87 -7.23
CA GLU A 83 -1.59 7.81 -6.31
C GLU A 83 -1.09 7.06 -5.08
N THR A 84 0.18 7.29 -4.71
CA THR A 84 0.73 6.87 -3.43
C THR A 84 1.18 8.12 -2.69
N GLU A 85 0.59 8.36 -1.52
CA GLU A 85 0.81 9.53 -0.70
C GLU A 85 1.35 9.13 0.67
N LEU A 86 2.41 9.77 1.10
CA LEU A 86 2.84 9.78 2.50
C LEU A 86 2.41 11.10 3.11
N ASP A 87 1.49 11.04 4.08
CA ASP A 87 0.91 12.20 4.74
C ASP A 87 1.42 12.31 6.19
N TRP A 88 1.98 13.46 6.54
CA TRP A 88 2.52 13.73 7.88
C TRP A 88 1.60 14.60 8.76
N GLY A 89 0.39 14.93 8.30
CA GLY A 89 -0.58 15.81 8.96
C GLY A 89 -0.31 17.30 8.74
N TRP A 90 0.97 17.70 8.62
CA TRP A 90 1.40 19.07 8.30
C TRP A 90 1.85 19.22 6.84
N GLY A 91 1.92 18.14 6.09
CA GLY A 91 2.42 18.11 4.72
C GLY A 91 2.27 16.72 4.11
N TYR A 92 2.59 16.59 2.83
CA TYR A 92 2.57 15.29 2.16
C TYR A 92 3.60 15.20 1.03
N LEU A 93 3.99 13.98 0.72
CA LEU A 93 4.66 13.60 -0.52
C LEU A 93 3.77 12.64 -1.29
N ARG A 94 3.43 12.98 -2.53
CA ARG A 94 2.57 12.16 -3.38
C ARG A 94 3.25 11.84 -4.70
N ALA A 95 3.41 10.56 -4.99
CA ALA A 95 3.76 10.08 -6.32
C ALA A 95 2.47 9.66 -7.04
N SER A 96 2.33 10.04 -8.30
CA SER A 96 1.12 9.73 -9.07
C SER A 96 1.43 9.49 -10.54
N GLY A 97 0.70 8.58 -11.17
CA GLY A 97 0.90 8.27 -12.58
C GLY A 97 -0.01 7.16 -13.10
N PRO A 98 0.08 6.87 -14.41
CA PRO A 98 -0.67 5.79 -15.02
C PRO A 98 -0.27 4.43 -14.46
N PHE A 99 -1.22 3.50 -14.45
CA PHE A 99 -0.98 2.10 -14.19
C PHE A 99 -1.79 1.19 -15.11
N GLU A 100 -1.29 -0.02 -15.30
CA GLU A 100 -1.93 -1.08 -16.08
C GLU A 100 -2.16 -2.30 -15.19
N LEU A 101 -3.35 -2.90 -15.30
CA LEU A 101 -3.67 -4.19 -14.73
C LEU A 101 -3.27 -5.28 -15.72
N THR A 102 -2.54 -6.28 -15.25
CA THR A 102 -2.28 -7.50 -16.01
C THR A 102 -3.05 -8.67 -15.43
N GLU A 103 -3.21 -9.74 -16.22
CA GLU A 103 -4.01 -10.93 -15.90
C GLU A 103 -3.66 -11.61 -14.57
N ARG A 104 -2.44 -11.38 -14.05
CA ARG A 104 -1.94 -12.02 -12.83
C ARG A 104 -2.11 -11.15 -11.59
N GLN A 105 -3.15 -10.32 -11.48
CA GLN A 105 -3.34 -9.42 -10.33
C GLN A 105 -2.16 -8.43 -10.14
N ARG A 106 -1.40 -8.17 -11.21
CA ARG A 106 -0.21 -7.33 -11.18
C ARG A 106 -0.52 -5.97 -11.75
N ILE A 107 -0.08 -4.96 -11.02
CA ILE A 107 -0.20 -3.56 -11.34
C ILE A 107 1.17 -3.08 -11.80
N ARG A 108 1.31 -2.69 -13.06
CA ARG A 108 2.49 -1.99 -13.55
C ARG A 108 2.22 -0.51 -13.47
N PHE A 109 3.09 0.26 -12.85
CA PHE A 109 2.90 1.70 -12.72
C PHE A 109 4.12 2.46 -13.24
N THR A 110 3.87 3.67 -13.72
CA THR A 110 4.91 4.66 -13.99
C THR A 110 4.47 5.97 -13.33
N PHE A 111 5.10 6.36 -12.22
CA PHE A 111 4.84 7.64 -11.61
C PHE A 111 5.36 8.76 -12.51
N ALA A 112 4.45 9.55 -13.06
CA ALA A 112 4.75 10.66 -13.95
C ALA A 112 5.01 11.96 -13.18
N GLN A 113 4.44 12.09 -11.98
CA GLN A 113 4.48 13.31 -11.19
C GLN A 113 4.75 13.01 -9.71
N LEU A 114 5.60 13.84 -9.11
CA LEU A 114 5.77 13.97 -7.67
C LEU A 114 5.15 15.30 -7.22
N ALA A 115 4.41 15.30 -6.12
CA ALA A 115 3.95 16.50 -5.45
C ALA A 115 4.44 16.53 -4.01
N LEU A 116 5.00 17.65 -3.58
CA LEU A 116 5.46 17.89 -2.21
C LEU A 116 4.74 19.10 -1.64
N LYS A 117 4.04 18.93 -0.52
CA LYS A 117 3.44 20.01 0.26
C LYS A 117 4.07 20.05 1.65
N LEU A 118 4.53 21.22 2.07
CA LEU A 118 5.12 21.46 3.38
C LEU A 118 4.39 22.63 4.05
N GLY A 119 3.57 22.34 5.06
CA GLY A 119 2.84 23.35 5.82
C GLY A 119 1.89 24.19 4.95
N PRO A 120 1.84 25.51 5.16
CA PRO A 120 0.94 26.41 4.42
C PRO A 120 1.42 26.75 3.01
N LEU A 121 2.65 26.34 2.62
CA LEU A 121 3.20 26.67 1.31
C LEU A 121 2.44 25.95 0.18
N PRO A 122 2.35 26.56 -1.01
CA PRO A 122 1.84 25.88 -2.19
C PRO A 122 2.60 24.58 -2.47
N ALA A 123 1.89 23.57 -2.96
CA ALA A 123 2.51 22.30 -3.31
C ALA A 123 3.42 22.46 -4.53
N VAL A 124 4.67 21.99 -4.42
CA VAL A 124 5.62 21.91 -5.53
C VAL A 124 5.34 20.63 -6.31
N ARG A 125 5.27 20.73 -7.64
CA ARG A 125 5.08 19.58 -8.55
C ARG A 125 6.33 19.37 -9.39
N ILE A 126 6.83 18.14 -9.41
CA ILE A 126 8.05 17.75 -10.12
C ILE A 126 7.69 16.63 -11.10
N PRO A 127 7.89 16.80 -12.42
CA PRO A 127 7.73 15.71 -13.37
C PRO A 127 8.86 14.69 -13.19
N LEU A 128 8.51 13.41 -13.08
CA LEU A 128 9.47 12.31 -12.84
C LEU A 128 9.91 11.61 -14.14
N GLY A 129 9.28 11.93 -15.27
CA GLY A 129 9.50 11.23 -16.55
C GLY A 129 9.20 9.74 -16.42
N GLN A 130 9.92 8.89 -17.18
CA GLN A 130 9.69 7.44 -17.21
C GLN A 130 10.56 6.62 -16.24
N ARG A 131 11.34 7.29 -15.37
CA ARG A 131 12.33 6.61 -14.49
C ARG A 131 11.69 5.98 -13.26
N ALA A 132 10.59 6.56 -12.77
CA ALA A 132 9.90 6.10 -11.57
C ALA A 132 8.83 5.04 -11.91
N ARG A 133 9.29 3.86 -12.32
CA ARG A 133 8.43 2.72 -12.70
C ARG A 133 8.66 1.51 -11.81
N GLY A 134 7.66 0.65 -11.71
CA GLY A 134 7.74 -0.59 -10.95
C GLY A 134 6.49 -1.44 -11.12
N TRP A 135 6.39 -2.46 -10.28
CA TRP A 135 5.17 -3.26 -10.18
C TRP A 135 4.77 -3.55 -8.74
N LEU A 136 3.46 -3.68 -8.55
CA LEU A 136 2.82 -4.19 -7.34
C LEU A 136 2.04 -5.44 -7.71
N GLN A 137 2.07 -6.43 -6.85
CA GLN A 137 1.34 -7.68 -7.00
C GLN A 137 0.30 -7.72 -5.89
N THR A 138 -0.98 -7.65 -6.24
CA THR A 138 -2.06 -7.91 -5.28
C THR A 138 -2.04 -9.39 -4.96
N THR A 139 -1.82 -9.74 -3.70
CA THR A 139 -1.76 -11.13 -3.21
C THR A 139 -2.99 -11.51 -2.37
N TYR A 140 -3.71 -10.52 -1.86
CA TYR A 140 -5.03 -10.69 -1.28
C TYR A 140 -5.83 -9.39 -1.37
N LEU A 141 -7.12 -9.51 -1.64
CA LEU A 141 -8.06 -8.39 -1.70
C LEU A 141 -9.46 -8.85 -1.31
N ASP A 142 -10.06 -8.14 -0.36
CA ASP A 142 -11.48 -8.20 -0.06
C ASP A 142 -12.08 -6.78 0.06
N ALA A 143 -13.30 -6.65 0.60
CA ALA A 143 -13.97 -5.36 0.75
C ALA A 143 -13.25 -4.37 1.70
N GLN A 144 -12.45 -4.85 2.65
CA GLN A 144 -11.84 -4.06 3.73
C GLN A 144 -10.32 -4.13 3.77
N VAL A 145 -9.71 -5.21 3.28
CA VAL A 145 -8.28 -5.51 3.40
C VAL A 145 -7.68 -5.71 2.02
N HIS A 146 -6.50 -5.13 1.83
CA HIS A 146 -5.67 -5.31 0.65
C HIS A 146 -4.23 -5.62 1.07
N ILE A 147 -3.66 -6.67 0.50
CA ILE A 147 -2.25 -7.03 0.68
C ILE A 147 -1.58 -7.00 -0.69
N GLU A 148 -0.44 -6.32 -0.74
CA GLU A 148 0.36 -6.24 -1.95
C GLU A 148 1.83 -6.54 -1.69
N ARG A 149 2.52 -6.96 -2.77
CA ARG A 149 3.95 -7.16 -2.80
C ARG A 149 4.58 -6.28 -3.88
N GLY A 150 5.62 -5.54 -3.51
CA GLY A 150 6.34 -4.67 -4.43
C GLY A 150 7.53 -5.36 -5.10
N ASP A 151 7.94 -4.80 -6.23
CA ASP A 151 9.10 -5.24 -7.03
C ASP A 151 10.45 -5.22 -6.29
N ARG A 152 10.56 -4.46 -5.19
CA ARG A 152 11.71 -4.43 -4.29
C ARG A 152 11.59 -5.38 -3.09
N GLY A 153 10.70 -6.37 -3.17
CA GLY A 153 10.54 -7.42 -2.16
C GLY A 153 9.83 -6.98 -0.86
N GLY A 154 9.18 -5.80 -0.88
CA GLY A 154 8.37 -5.35 0.25
C GLY A 154 6.97 -5.94 0.23
N VAL A 155 6.41 -6.19 1.41
CA VAL A 155 5.00 -6.52 1.61
C VAL A 155 4.35 -5.35 2.32
N ALA A 156 3.14 -4.99 1.92
CA ALA A 156 2.34 -3.97 2.58
C ALA A 156 0.91 -4.46 2.76
N ALA A 157 0.33 -4.10 3.90
CA ALA A 157 -1.05 -4.38 4.23
C ALA A 157 -1.80 -3.06 4.43
N TYR A 158 -2.99 -3.01 3.85
CA TYR A 158 -3.85 -1.85 3.82
C TYR A 158 -5.25 -2.20 4.30
N VAL A 159 -5.90 -1.21 4.90
CA VAL A 159 -7.35 -1.22 5.09
C VAL A 159 -7.99 -0.17 4.19
N ARG A 160 -9.19 -0.45 3.70
CA ARG A 160 -9.97 0.53 2.96
C ARG A 160 -10.22 1.75 3.85
N ALA A 161 -10.00 2.95 3.32
CA ALA A 161 -10.33 4.17 4.04
C ALA A 161 -11.85 4.23 4.23
N ALA A 162 -12.30 4.60 5.43
CA ALA A 162 -13.72 4.87 5.64
C ALA A 162 -14.13 6.09 4.79
N SER A 163 -15.24 5.95 4.08
CA SER A 163 -15.87 7.03 3.29
C SER A 163 -16.28 8.21 4.17
#